data_AF-A0AAE0W575-F1
#
_entry.id   AF-A0AAE0W575-F1
#
_cell.length_a   1.000
_cell.length_b   1.000
_cell.length_c   1.000
_cell.angle_alpha   90.00
_cell.angle_beta   90.00
_cell.angle_gamma   90.00
#
_symmetry.space_group_name_H-M   'P 1'
#
loop_
_entity.id
_entity.type
_entity.pdbx_description
1 polymer ?
#
loop_
_entity_poly.entity_id
_entity_poly.type
_entity_poly.pdbx_seq_one_letter_code
_entity_poly.pdbx_strand_id
1 'polypeptide(L)'
;MACRIIVRRLLALTRSHSRRAYGSHLPRLTSTHFSQITQRIQSASLHYCQLRRLSAATDQFIINIQDPKDFQEKVIDSKIPVVVDFHATWCGPCKLLGPRLETIIAGKKGKVILAKVDIDENADIAMRYGVQAVPTVLAIKNGTSIDKFVGLQDDDQVQTFVEKLC
;
A
#
# COMPACT_ATOMS: atom_id res chain seq x y z
N MET A 1 -6.43 30.17 14.73
CA MET A 1 -7.68 30.96 14.80
C MET A 1 -8.51 30.62 13.57
N ALA A 2 -9.84 30.51 13.72
CA ALA A 2 -10.79 29.99 12.71
C ALA A 2 -10.51 28.54 12.23
N CYS A 3 -11.48 27.71 11.83
CA CYS A 3 -12.92 27.92 11.71
C CYS A 3 -13.72 26.74 12.31
N ARG A 4 -14.32 26.93 13.49
CA ARG A 4 -15.24 25.96 14.14
C ARG A 4 -16.67 26.07 13.57
N ILE A 5 -16.91 25.85 12.27
CA ILE A 5 -18.24 26.05 11.66
C ILE A 5 -18.63 24.96 10.61
N ILE A 6 -18.64 23.67 10.97
CA ILE A 6 -19.39 22.63 10.22
C ILE A 6 -20.12 21.63 11.16
N VAL A 7 -20.63 22.09 12.31
CA VAL A 7 -21.48 21.28 13.21
C VAL A 7 -22.65 22.12 13.75
N ARG A 8 -23.56 22.58 12.87
CA ARG A 8 -24.77 23.32 13.31
C ARG A 8 -25.93 23.48 12.31
N ARG A 9 -26.06 22.63 11.28
CA ARG A 9 -27.08 22.81 10.21
C ARG A 9 -27.96 21.61 9.86
N LEU A 10 -28.17 20.67 10.79
CA LEU A 10 -29.11 19.53 10.65
C LEU A 10 -29.98 19.30 11.91
N LEU A 11 -30.51 20.38 12.50
CA LEU A 11 -31.48 20.32 13.61
C LEU A 11 -32.57 21.40 13.46
N ALA A 12 -33.34 21.37 12.37
CA ALA A 12 -34.44 22.31 12.15
C ALA A 12 -35.54 21.83 11.18
N LEU A 13 -35.95 20.55 11.22
CA LEU A 13 -37.22 20.09 10.64
C LEU A 13 -37.83 19.01 11.54
N THR A 14 -38.66 19.44 12.49
CA THR A 14 -39.54 18.54 13.25
C THR A 14 -40.99 19.00 13.08
N ARG A 15 -41.92 18.04 13.10
CA ARG A 15 -43.37 18.16 12.80
C ARG A 15 -43.67 18.30 11.29
N SER A 16 -44.69 17.66 10.72
CA SER A 16 -45.85 17.02 11.34
C SER A 16 -46.33 15.75 10.62
N HIS A 17 -47.23 15.03 11.31
CA HIS A 17 -47.74 13.67 11.08
C HIS A 17 -46.69 12.55 11.33
N SER A 18 -47.04 11.38 11.90
CA SER A 18 -48.32 10.95 12.52
C SER A 18 -48.07 10.15 13.82
N ARG A 19 -49.14 9.73 14.52
CA ARG A 19 -49.07 9.03 15.83
C ARG A 19 -49.13 7.51 15.68
N ARG A 20 -48.26 6.76 16.36
CA ARG A 20 -48.65 5.55 17.11
C ARG A 20 -47.69 5.28 18.25
N ALA A 21 -48.24 5.07 19.44
CA ALA A 21 -47.50 4.83 20.67
C ALA A 21 -47.61 3.34 21.06
N TYR A 22 -46.48 2.76 21.45
CA TYR A 22 -46.26 1.57 22.29
C TYR A 22 -44.73 1.54 22.52
N GLY A 23 -44.16 1.25 23.68
CA GLY A 23 -44.67 0.95 25.01
C GLY A 23 -43.43 0.75 25.90
N SER A 24 -43.43 1.23 27.13
CA SER A 24 -42.21 1.34 27.94
C SER A 24 -41.75 0.00 28.54
N HIS A 25 -40.51 -0.40 28.28
CA HIS A 25 -39.67 -1.09 29.27
C HIS A 25 -38.17 -0.99 28.92
N LEU A 26 -37.40 -0.30 29.76
CA LEU A 26 -35.93 -0.34 29.78
C LEU A 26 -35.48 -0.90 31.13
N PRO A 27 -34.71 -2.01 31.18
CA PRO A 27 -34.16 -2.50 32.44
C PRO A 27 -33.03 -1.60 32.93
N ARG A 28 -33.02 -1.34 34.24
CA ARG A 28 -31.99 -0.53 34.92
C ARG A 28 -30.70 -1.35 35.07
N LEU A 29 -29.80 -1.25 34.10
CA LEU A 29 -28.46 -1.84 34.19
C LEU A 29 -27.62 -1.15 35.28
N THR A 30 -26.89 -1.95 36.05
CA THR A 30 -26.12 -1.50 37.22
C THR A 30 -24.67 -1.15 36.88
N SER A 31 -24.10 -0.23 37.68
CA SER A 31 -22.89 0.55 37.36
C SER A 31 -21.60 -0.26 37.10
N THR A 32 -21.48 -1.48 37.64
CA THR A 32 -20.20 -2.19 37.76
C THR A 32 -19.73 -2.92 36.49
N HIS A 33 -20.58 -3.11 35.48
CA HIS A 33 -20.19 -3.77 34.23
C HIS A 33 -19.69 -2.78 33.14
N PHE A 34 -19.61 -1.48 33.45
CA PHE A 34 -19.21 -0.45 32.49
C PHE A 34 -17.68 -0.17 32.49
N SER A 35 -17.00 -0.41 33.62
CA SER A 35 -15.57 -0.09 33.80
C SER A 35 -14.59 -1.03 33.11
N GLN A 36 -14.95 -2.30 32.91
CA GLN A 36 -14.09 -3.28 32.21
C GLN A 36 -14.17 -3.11 30.68
N ILE A 37 -15.26 -2.57 30.15
CA ILE A 37 -15.48 -2.39 28.70
C ILE A 37 -14.59 -1.25 28.17
N THR A 38 -14.41 -0.16 28.93
CA THR A 38 -13.61 1.00 28.51
C THR A 38 -12.11 0.70 28.43
N GLN A 39 -11.58 -0.20 29.28
CA GLN A 39 -10.16 -0.58 29.26
C GLN A 39 -9.73 -1.27 27.95
N ARG A 40 -10.63 -2.06 27.32
CA ARG A 40 -10.36 -2.66 25.99
C ARG A 40 -10.37 -1.64 24.85
N ILE A 41 -11.14 -0.57 24.96
CA ILE A 41 -11.30 0.44 23.89
C ILE A 41 -10.08 1.38 23.83
N GLN A 42 -9.45 1.68 24.97
CA GLN A 42 -8.26 2.53 25.03
C GLN A 42 -7.02 1.88 24.38
N SER A 43 -6.82 0.57 24.54
CA SER A 43 -5.69 -0.14 23.92
C SER A 43 -5.80 -0.24 22.38
N ALA A 44 -7.01 -0.42 21.85
CA ALA A 44 -7.26 -0.50 20.42
C ALA A 44 -6.87 0.78 19.65
N SER A 45 -7.05 1.96 20.27
CA SER A 45 -6.79 3.25 19.62
C SER A 45 -5.30 3.53 19.43
N LEU A 46 -4.45 3.06 20.35
CA LEU A 46 -2.99 3.18 20.24
C LEU A 46 -2.44 2.24 19.16
N HIS A 47 -2.93 0.99 19.10
CA HIS A 47 -2.57 0.04 18.04
C HIS A 47 -2.95 0.57 16.64
N TYR A 48 -4.15 1.13 16.47
CA TYR A 48 -4.60 1.67 15.18
C TYR A 48 -3.72 2.84 14.69
N CYS A 49 -3.28 3.71 15.60
CA CYS A 49 -2.37 4.81 15.26
C CYS A 49 -0.96 4.30 14.89
N GLN A 50 -0.47 3.27 15.57
CA GLN A 50 0.85 2.68 15.32
C GLN A 50 0.91 1.92 13.99
N LEU A 51 -0.13 1.14 13.65
CA LEU A 51 -0.26 0.46 12.36
C LEU A 51 -0.33 1.46 11.18
N ARG A 52 -1.03 2.58 11.36
CA ARG A 52 -1.13 3.63 10.34
C ARG A 52 0.19 4.35 10.05
N ARG A 53 1.10 4.45 11.03
CA ARG A 53 2.46 4.99 10.82
C ARG A 53 3.37 4.05 10.04
N LEU A 54 3.24 2.73 10.23
CA LEU A 54 4.03 1.74 9.50
C LEU A 54 3.68 1.77 8.00
N SER A 55 2.40 1.78 7.65
CA SER A 55 1.91 1.84 6.26
C SER A 55 2.34 3.10 5.49
N ALA A 56 2.56 4.23 6.16
CA ALA A 56 3.00 5.46 5.51
C ALA A 56 4.52 5.49 5.22
N ALA A 57 5.31 4.66 5.90
CA ALA A 57 6.76 4.60 5.72
C ALA A 57 7.19 3.61 4.64
N THR A 58 6.38 2.59 4.36
CA THR A 58 6.61 1.61 3.28
C THR A 58 6.44 2.22 1.89
N ASP A 59 5.50 3.16 1.76
CA ASP A 59 5.11 3.81 0.50
C ASP A 59 6.19 4.71 -0.11
N GLN A 60 7.20 5.14 0.68
CA GLN A 60 8.23 6.06 0.21
C GLN A 60 9.22 5.43 -0.80
N PHE A 61 9.30 4.09 -0.85
CA PHE A 61 10.28 3.36 -1.67
C PHE A 61 9.64 2.50 -2.76
N ILE A 62 8.33 2.67 -2.99
CA ILE A 62 7.56 1.98 -4.02
C ILE A 62 7.01 3.06 -4.97
N ILE A 63 7.35 2.96 -6.25
CA ILE A 63 6.92 3.92 -7.28
C ILE A 63 6.20 3.17 -8.40
N ASN A 64 5.11 3.72 -8.90
CA ASN A 64 4.47 3.25 -10.13
C ASN A 64 4.98 4.13 -11.28
N ILE A 65 5.44 3.49 -12.35
CA ILE A 65 5.92 4.17 -13.56
C ILE A 65 4.73 4.52 -14.43
N GLN A 66 4.67 5.76 -14.92
CA GLN A 66 3.54 6.26 -15.72
C GLN A 66 3.82 6.30 -17.22
N ASP A 67 5.07 6.56 -17.61
CA ASP A 67 5.47 6.70 -19.00
C ASP A 67 7.00 6.48 -19.18
N PRO A 68 7.52 6.39 -20.43
CA PRO A 68 8.94 6.15 -20.69
C PRO A 68 9.90 7.24 -20.18
N LYS A 69 9.43 8.49 -20.03
CA LYS A 69 10.23 9.58 -19.45
C LYS A 69 10.31 9.42 -17.93
N ASP A 70 9.19 9.09 -17.29
CA ASP A 70 9.13 8.78 -15.86
C ASP A 70 10.05 7.60 -15.49
N PHE A 71 10.12 6.59 -16.36
CA PHE A 71 11.06 5.48 -16.24
C PHE A 71 12.52 5.93 -16.36
N GLN A 72 12.85 6.78 -17.33
CA GLN A 72 14.22 7.31 -17.47
C GLN A 72 14.65 8.06 -16.20
N GLU A 73 13.84 9.02 -15.74
CA GLU A 73 14.18 9.87 -14.59
C GLU A 73 14.23 9.09 -13.26
N LYS A 74 13.31 8.14 -13.03
CA LYS A 74 13.19 7.43 -11.74
C LYS A 74 13.93 6.09 -11.66
N VAL A 75 14.28 5.47 -12.80
CA VAL A 75 14.91 4.14 -12.83
C VAL A 75 16.33 4.19 -13.39
N ILE A 76 16.53 4.85 -14.53
CA ILE A 76 17.83 4.85 -15.23
C ILE A 76 18.78 5.90 -14.65
N ASP A 77 18.29 7.11 -14.41
CA ASP A 77 19.06 8.21 -13.81
C ASP A 77 19.11 8.13 -12.27
N SER A 78 18.56 7.06 -11.69
CA SER A 78 18.52 6.85 -10.24
C SER A 78 19.91 6.60 -9.65
N LYS A 79 20.21 7.35 -8.58
CA LYS A 79 21.40 7.15 -7.74
C LYS A 79 21.25 5.98 -6.76
N ILE A 80 20.03 5.49 -6.57
CA ILE A 80 19.69 4.37 -5.67
C ILE A 80 19.39 3.16 -6.56
N PRO A 81 19.94 1.96 -6.27
CA PRO A 81 19.60 0.74 -7.02
C PRO A 81 18.09 0.50 -7.07
N VAL A 82 17.58 0.06 -8.22
CA VAL A 82 16.13 -0.10 -8.46
C VAL A 82 15.82 -1.54 -8.86
N VAL A 83 14.83 -2.13 -8.21
CA VAL A 83 14.17 -3.36 -8.65
C VAL A 83 12.97 -2.96 -9.49
N VAL A 84 12.87 -3.46 -10.72
CA VAL A 84 11.74 -3.19 -11.61
C VAL A 84 10.85 -4.43 -11.69
N ASP A 85 9.60 -4.32 -11.25
CA ASP A 85 8.56 -5.35 -11.35
C ASP A 85 7.65 -5.07 -12.56
N PHE A 86 7.82 -5.86 -13.62
CA PHE A 86 6.92 -5.84 -14.77
C PHE A 86 5.73 -6.76 -14.50
N HIS A 87 4.55 -6.18 -14.35
CA HIS A 87 3.32 -6.87 -13.99
C HIS A 87 2.17 -6.54 -14.95
N ALA A 88 1.02 -7.17 -14.74
CA ALA A 88 -0.25 -6.79 -15.36
C ALA A 88 -1.42 -7.03 -14.39
N THR A 89 -2.50 -6.27 -14.51
CA THR A 89 -3.68 -6.38 -13.63
C THR A 89 -4.38 -7.75 -13.68
N TRP A 90 -4.33 -8.42 -14.82
CA TRP A 90 -4.88 -9.76 -15.07
C TRP A 90 -3.93 -10.91 -14.64
N CYS A 91 -2.67 -10.62 -14.34
CA CYS A 91 -1.68 -11.62 -13.94
C CYS A 91 -1.94 -12.17 -12.52
N GLY A 92 -2.31 -13.44 -12.42
CA GLY A 92 -2.50 -14.15 -11.14
C GLY A 92 -1.22 -14.21 -10.28
N PRO A 93 -0.10 -14.73 -10.79
CA PRO A 93 1.15 -14.84 -10.02
C PRO A 93 1.73 -13.49 -9.55
N CYS A 94 1.52 -12.42 -10.33
CA CYS A 94 1.97 -11.07 -9.97
C CYS A 94 1.31 -10.58 -8.66
N LYS A 95 0.07 -10.99 -8.38
CA LYS A 95 -0.65 -10.65 -7.13
C LYS A 95 -0.06 -11.33 -5.89
N LEU A 96 0.79 -12.35 -6.07
CA LEU A 96 1.58 -12.97 -5.00
C LEU A 96 2.98 -12.37 -4.90
N LEU A 97 3.63 -12.09 -6.04
CA LEU A 97 5.00 -11.58 -6.07
C LEU A 97 5.10 -10.11 -5.63
N GLY A 98 4.17 -9.25 -6.06
CA GLY A 98 4.19 -7.81 -5.74
C GLY A 98 4.28 -7.53 -4.24
N PRO A 99 3.36 -8.07 -3.41
CA PRO A 99 3.42 -7.88 -1.95
C PRO A 99 4.68 -8.43 -1.28
N ARG A 100 5.32 -9.48 -1.85
CA ARG A 100 6.62 -9.99 -1.37
C ARG A 100 7.73 -8.99 -1.63
N LEU A 101 7.82 -8.47 -2.86
CA LEU A 101 8.77 -7.44 -3.25
C LEU A 101 8.60 -6.18 -2.39
N GLU A 102 7.37 -5.69 -2.22
CA GLU A 102 7.04 -4.53 -1.39
C GLU A 102 7.51 -4.72 0.06
N THR A 103 7.28 -5.91 0.65
CA THR A 103 7.70 -6.25 2.01
C THR A 103 9.23 -6.29 2.16
N ILE A 104 9.93 -6.95 1.23
CA ILE A 104 11.38 -7.10 1.27
C ILE A 104 12.08 -5.74 1.06
N ILE A 105 11.60 -4.93 0.12
CA ILE A 105 12.15 -3.61 -0.21
C ILE A 105 11.92 -2.61 0.92
N ALA A 106 10.75 -2.62 1.56
CA ALA A 106 10.51 -1.85 2.79
C ALA A 106 11.55 -2.16 3.88
N GLY A 107 11.94 -3.43 4.03
CA GLY A 107 13.01 -3.87 4.92
C GLY A 107 14.40 -3.28 4.62
N LYS A 108 14.66 -2.89 3.36
CA LYS A 108 15.95 -2.29 2.93
C LYS A 108 16.05 -0.78 3.25
N LYS A 109 15.01 -0.14 3.82
CA LYS A 109 15.02 1.23 4.37
C LYS A 109 15.59 2.30 3.40
N GLY A 110 15.16 2.25 2.14
CA GLY A 110 15.57 3.22 1.12
C GLY A 110 16.94 2.99 0.48
N LYS A 111 17.62 1.87 0.78
CA LYS A 111 18.82 1.44 0.03
C LYS A 111 18.51 0.92 -1.38
N VAL A 112 17.25 0.52 -1.62
CA VAL A 112 16.75 0.00 -2.89
C VAL A 112 15.34 0.56 -3.08
N ILE A 113 14.96 0.87 -4.32
CA ILE A 113 13.61 1.31 -4.71
C ILE A 113 12.92 0.17 -5.47
N LEU A 114 11.60 0.01 -5.32
CA LEU A 114 10.76 -0.84 -6.16
C LEU A 114 10.01 0.02 -7.19
N ALA A 115 10.29 -0.18 -8.47
CA ALA A 115 9.56 0.43 -9.57
C ALA A 115 8.59 -0.59 -10.19
N LYS A 116 7.30 -0.28 -10.15
CA LYS A 116 6.23 -1.13 -10.70
C LYS A 116 5.85 -0.62 -12.08
N VAL A 117 5.88 -1.49 -13.07
CA VAL A 117 5.60 -1.18 -14.47
C VAL A 117 4.47 -2.09 -14.94
N ASP A 118 3.30 -1.52 -15.21
CA ASP A 118 2.24 -2.29 -15.87
C ASP A 118 2.54 -2.39 -17.38
N ILE A 119 2.62 -3.62 -17.89
CA ILE A 119 2.96 -3.88 -19.29
C ILE A 119 1.85 -3.52 -20.27
N ASP A 120 0.60 -3.44 -19.81
CA ASP A 120 -0.53 -3.04 -20.66
C ASP A 120 -0.49 -1.53 -20.93
N GLU A 121 0.01 -0.74 -19.97
CA GLU A 121 0.19 0.71 -20.07
C GLU A 121 1.55 1.11 -20.68
N ASN A 122 2.61 0.35 -20.39
CA ASN A 122 4.00 0.67 -20.73
C ASN A 122 4.65 -0.38 -21.66
N ALA A 123 3.92 -0.81 -22.68
CA ALA A 123 4.33 -1.90 -23.59
C ALA A 123 5.68 -1.65 -24.31
N ASP A 124 6.03 -0.39 -24.60
CA ASP A 124 7.30 -0.05 -25.24
C ASP A 124 8.50 -0.23 -24.27
N ILE A 125 8.33 0.09 -22.99
CA ILE A 125 9.33 -0.17 -21.94
C ILE A 125 9.54 -1.67 -21.80
N ALA A 126 8.44 -2.44 -21.69
CA ALA A 126 8.48 -3.89 -21.60
C ALA A 126 9.23 -4.52 -22.80
N MET A 127 8.94 -4.05 -24.03
CA MET A 127 9.60 -4.51 -25.25
C MET A 127 11.10 -4.17 -25.27
N ARG A 128 11.51 -2.95 -24.88
CA ARG A 128 12.94 -2.53 -24.83
C ARG A 128 13.78 -3.44 -23.92
N TYR A 129 13.21 -3.92 -22.81
CA TYR A 129 13.88 -4.83 -21.87
C TYR A 129 13.68 -6.32 -22.16
N GLY A 130 13.02 -6.66 -23.28
CA GLY A 130 12.79 -8.05 -23.69
C GLY A 130 11.87 -8.82 -22.72
N VAL A 131 10.87 -8.15 -22.14
CA VAL A 131 9.87 -8.75 -21.27
C VAL A 131 8.86 -9.50 -22.15
N GLN A 132 8.93 -10.84 -22.12
CA GLN A 132 8.06 -11.73 -22.92
C GLN A 132 6.92 -12.35 -22.11
N ALA A 133 6.99 -12.28 -20.77
CA ALA A 133 6.00 -12.82 -19.85
C ALA A 133 6.01 -12.04 -18.53
N VAL A 134 4.90 -12.07 -17.79
CA VAL A 134 4.78 -11.47 -16.45
C VAL A 134 4.49 -12.52 -15.38
N PRO A 135 5.02 -12.36 -14.15
CA PRO A 135 5.93 -11.28 -13.74
C PRO A 135 7.35 -11.47 -14.31
N THR A 136 8.01 -10.36 -14.64
CA THR A 136 9.46 -10.31 -14.90
C THR A 136 10.06 -9.25 -14.00
N VAL A 137 11.17 -9.56 -13.34
CA VAL A 137 11.82 -8.64 -12.40
C VAL A 137 13.25 -8.37 -12.83
N LEU A 138 13.64 -7.09 -12.91
CA LEU A 138 14.99 -6.64 -13.22
C LEU A 138 15.66 -5.99 -12.01
N ALA A 139 16.95 -6.22 -11.86
CA ALA A 139 17.82 -5.47 -10.96
C ALA A 139 18.59 -4.43 -11.79
N ILE A 140 18.41 -3.14 -11.52
CA ILE A 140 19.07 -2.03 -12.22
C ILE A 140 19.94 -1.24 -11.23
N LYS A 141 21.20 -1.00 -11.62
CA LYS A 141 22.18 -0.23 -10.84
C LYS A 141 23.00 0.62 -11.83
N ASN A 142 23.11 1.92 -11.58
CA ASN A 142 23.79 2.88 -12.47
C ASN A 142 23.28 2.81 -13.93
N GLY A 143 21.96 2.84 -14.12
CA GLY A 143 21.31 2.77 -15.44
C GLY A 143 21.45 1.43 -16.19
N THR A 144 22.12 0.43 -15.63
CA THR A 144 22.39 -0.86 -16.28
C THR A 144 21.65 -1.99 -15.57
N SER A 145 21.05 -2.92 -16.33
CA SER A 145 20.50 -4.16 -15.77
C SER A 145 21.63 -5.12 -15.40
N ILE A 146 21.70 -5.51 -14.11
CA ILE A 146 22.74 -6.40 -13.57
C ILE A 146 22.25 -7.83 -13.32
N ASP A 147 20.94 -8.03 -13.18
CA ASP A 147 20.31 -9.34 -12.98
C ASP A 147 18.83 -9.32 -13.42
N LYS A 148 18.27 -10.49 -13.71
CA LYS A 148 16.88 -10.70 -14.14
C LYS A 148 16.36 -12.07 -13.71
N PHE A 149 15.12 -12.12 -13.22
CA PHE A 149 14.34 -13.37 -13.17
C PHE A 149 12.95 -13.19 -13.81
N VAL A 150 12.31 -14.32 -14.11
CA VAL A 150 10.95 -14.41 -14.67
C VAL A 150 10.14 -15.40 -13.84
N GLY A 151 8.84 -15.13 -13.68
CA GLY A 151 7.93 -15.96 -12.91
C GLY A 151 7.93 -15.69 -11.42
N LEU A 152 7.04 -16.38 -10.70
CA LEU A 152 6.92 -16.30 -9.24
C LEU A 152 8.12 -16.99 -8.58
N GLN A 153 8.75 -16.29 -7.64
CA GLN A 153 9.85 -16.80 -6.82
C GLN A 153 9.42 -16.86 -5.35
N ASP A 154 10.07 -17.72 -4.57
CA ASP A 154 9.95 -17.73 -3.09
C ASP A 154 10.72 -16.57 -2.44
N ASP A 155 10.49 -16.37 -1.14
CA ASP A 155 11.01 -15.22 -0.41
C ASP A 155 12.54 -15.25 -0.30
N ASP A 156 13.18 -16.43 -0.20
CA ASP A 156 14.63 -16.60 -0.10
C ASP A 156 15.32 -16.22 -1.42
N GLN A 157 14.76 -16.65 -2.57
CA GLN A 157 15.24 -16.26 -3.90
C GLN A 157 15.09 -14.76 -4.15
N VAL A 158 13.94 -14.16 -3.80
CA VAL A 158 13.73 -12.71 -3.94
C VAL A 158 14.68 -11.93 -3.02
N GLN A 159 14.87 -12.38 -1.78
CA GLN A 159 15.77 -11.72 -0.84
C GLN A 159 17.23 -11.78 -1.32
N THR A 160 17.69 -12.93 -1.81
CA THR A 160 19.00 -13.12 -2.43
C THR A 160 19.19 -12.22 -3.65
N PHE A 161 18.16 -12.08 -4.49
CA PHE A 161 18.18 -11.20 -5.66
C PHE A 161 18.34 -9.72 -5.27
N VAL A 162 17.57 -9.24 -4.29
CA VAL A 162 17.66 -7.84 -3.79
C VAL A 162 19.01 -7.58 -3.11
N GLU A 163 19.65 -8.59 -2.53
CA GLU A 163 20.96 -8.42 -1.86
C GLU A 163 22.11 -8.18 -2.83
N LYS A 164 22.01 -8.63 -4.09
CA LYS A 164 23.00 -8.31 -5.16
C LYS A 164 23.05 -6.80 -5.50
N LEU A 165 22.00 -6.04 -5.15
CA LEU A 165 21.93 -4.60 -5.38
C LEU A 165 22.56 -3.77 -4.24
N CYS A 166 22.74 -4.35 -3.05
CA CYS A 166 23.24 -3.66 -1.86
C CYS A 166 24.76 -3.37 -1.92
#